data_AF-A0A7C5TFA6-F1
#
_entry.id   AF-A0A7C5TFA6-F1
#
_cell.length_a   1.000
_cell.length_b   1.000
_cell.length_c   1.000
_cell.angle_alpha   90.00
_cell.angle_beta   90.00
_cell.angle_gamma   90.00
#
_symmetry.space_group_name_H-M   'P 1'
#
loop_
_entity.id
_entity.type
_entity.pdbx_description
1 polymer ?
#
loop_
_entity_poly.entity_id
_entity_poly.type
_entity_poly.pdbx_seq_one_letter_code
_entity_poly.pdbx_strand_id
1 'polypeptide(L)' 'TASQNELFLMQGVHQESIVVPENIDAVRAMMGLTDKWSSIRKTDEVLGLITTNKNYALA' A
#
# COMPACT_ATOMS: atom_id res chain seq x y z
N THR A 1 14.08 9.28 14.77
CA THR A 1 15.08 8.99 15.82
C THR A 1 14.67 7.75 16.58
N ALA A 2 15.59 6.84 16.84
CA ALA A 2 15.35 5.74 17.77
C ALA A 2 16.15 6.01 19.05
N SER A 3 15.52 5.85 20.21
CA SER A 3 16.18 5.95 21.52
C SER A 3 15.70 4.79 22.38
N GLN A 4 16.64 3.91 22.76
CA GLN A 4 16.34 2.65 23.45
C GLN A 4 15.29 1.82 22.68
N ASN A 5 14.06 1.77 23.21
CA ASN A 5 12.93 1.02 22.66
C ASN A 5 11.85 1.93 22.04
N GLU A 6 12.12 3.22 21.86
CA GLU A 6 11.17 4.16 21.25
C GLU A 6 11.62 4.60 19.86
N LEU A 7 10.65 4.69 18.94
CA LEU A 7 10.84 5.09 17.55
C LEU A 7 10.00 6.33 17.24
N PHE A 8 10.69 7.41 16.87
CA PHE A 8 10.09 8.68 16.46
C PHE A 8 10.25 8.86 14.95
N LEU A 9 9.13 9.07 14.26
CA LEU A 9 9.04 9.25 12.82
C LEU A 9 8.11 10.43 12.53
N MET A 10 8.40 11.17 11.46
CA MET A 10 7.47 12.15 10.88
C MET A 10 7.18 11.73 9.44
N GLN A 11 5.93 11.88 9.03
CA GLN A 11 5.45 11.48 7.72
C GLN A 11 4.62 12.61 7.11
N GLY A 12 4.75 12.81 5.80
CA GLY A 12 3.86 13.66 5.01
C GLY A 12 2.80 12.80 4.33
N VAL A 13 1.56 13.28 4.32
CA VAL A 13 0.44 12.60 3.69
C VAL A 13 -0.17 13.52 2.65
N HIS A 14 -0.25 13.05 1.40
CA HIS A 14 -0.99 13.76 0.36
C HIS A 14 -2.47 13.38 0.44
N GLN A 15 -3.24 14.22 1.15
CA GLN A 15 -4.63 13.93 1.54
C GLN A 15 -5.56 13.64 0.36
N GLU A 16 -5.29 14.21 -0.81
CA GLU A 16 -6.17 14.11 -1.98
C GLU A 16 -6.11 12.76 -2.68
N SER A 17 -4.97 12.06 -2.58
CA SER A 17 -4.73 10.84 -3.37
C SER A 17 -4.43 9.61 -2.52
N ILE A 18 -4.14 9.78 -1.23
CA ILE A 18 -3.67 8.66 -0.39
C ILE A 18 -4.66 7.51 -0.32
N VAL A 19 -5.96 7.73 -0.52
CA VAL A 19 -7.02 6.70 -0.44
C VAL A 19 -7.38 6.05 -1.79
N VAL A 20 -6.81 6.55 -2.89
CA VAL A 20 -7.16 6.07 -4.25
C VAL A 20 -6.78 4.60 -4.45
N PRO A 21 -5.56 4.15 -4.10
CA PRO A 21 -5.19 2.74 -4.21
C PRO A 21 -6.06 1.80 -3.36
N GLU A 22 -6.39 2.21 -2.15
CA GLU A 22 -7.11 1.44 -1.13
C GLU A 22 -8.54 1.13 -1.59
N ASN A 23 -9.21 2.11 -2.20
CA ASN A 23 -10.57 1.91 -2.70
C ASN A 23 -10.59 0.90 -3.87
N ILE A 24 -9.59 0.92 -4.74
CA ILE A 24 -9.48 -0.03 -5.85
C ILE A 24 -9.30 -1.46 -5.30
N ASP A 25 -8.40 -1.62 -4.32
CA ASP A 25 -8.16 -2.92 -3.68
C ASP A 25 -9.36 -3.42 -2.87
N ALA A 26 -10.10 -2.52 -2.21
CA ALA A 26 -11.31 -2.85 -1.48
C ALA A 26 -12.40 -3.41 -2.40
N VAL A 27 -12.60 -2.82 -3.58
CA VAL A 27 -13.56 -3.36 -4.58
C VAL A 27 -13.17 -4.77 -5.00
N ARG A 28 -11.89 -5.02 -5.29
CA ARG A 28 -11.44 -6.37 -5.69
C ARG A 28 -11.60 -7.39 -4.56
N ALA A 29 -11.34 -6.97 -3.32
CA ALA A 29 -11.53 -7.82 -2.13
C ALA A 29 -13.00 -8.16 -1.90
N MET A 30 -13.91 -7.18 -1.93
CA MET A 30 -15.36 -7.38 -1.75
C MET A 30 -15.94 -8.31 -2.81
N MET A 31 -15.43 -8.22 -4.05
CA MET A 31 -15.87 -9.06 -5.16
C MET A 31 -15.15 -10.40 -5.25
N GLY A 32 -14.18 -10.68 -4.37
CA GLY A 32 -13.40 -11.93 -4.38
C GLY A 32 -12.60 -12.16 -5.66
N LEU A 33 -12.17 -11.09 -6.33
CA LEU A 33 -11.57 -11.18 -7.68
C LEU A 33 -10.11 -11.65 -7.67
N THR A 34 -9.38 -11.42 -6.59
CA THR A 34 -7.95 -11.74 -6.49
C THR A 34 -7.50 -11.73 -5.03
N ASP A 35 -6.35 -12.33 -4.74
CA ASP A 35 -5.74 -12.27 -3.42
C ASP A 35 -5.17 -10.87 -3.12
N LYS A 36 -4.90 -10.61 -1.85
CA LYS A 36 -4.44 -9.32 -1.34
C LYS A 36 -3.23 -8.78 -2.11
N TRP A 37 -2.18 -9.58 -2.29
CA TRP A 37 -0.92 -9.09 -2.84
C TRP A 37 -0.98 -8.93 -4.35
N SER A 38 -1.71 -9.82 -5.03
CA SER A 38 -2.00 -9.64 -6.45
C SER A 38 -2.81 -8.38 -6.73
N SER A 39 -3.78 -8.02 -5.86
CA SER A 39 -4.53 -6.76 -5.99
C SER A 39 -3.61 -5.55 -5.85
N ILE A 40 -2.86 -5.49 -4.75
CA ILE A 40 -1.98 -4.35 -4.43
C ILE A 40 -0.94 -4.18 -5.53
N ARG A 41 -0.30 -5.27 -5.97
CA ARG A 41 0.68 -5.25 -7.06
C ARG A 41 0.07 -4.67 -8.35
N LYS A 42 -1.13 -5.12 -8.71
CA LYS A 42 -1.83 -4.63 -9.90
C LYS A 42 -2.17 -3.15 -9.78
N THR A 43 -2.61 -2.69 -8.61
CA THR A 43 -2.89 -1.27 -8.35
C THR A 43 -1.63 -0.42 -8.44
N ASP A 44 -0.54 -0.85 -7.79
CA ASP A 44 0.75 -0.17 -7.80
C ASP A 44 1.32 -0.03 -9.22
N GLU A 45 1.29 -1.11 -10.02
CA GLU A 45 1.78 -1.11 -11.40
C GLU A 45 0.96 -0.19 -12.31
N VAL A 46 -0.36 -0.20 -12.19
CA VAL A 46 -1.25 0.61 -13.05
C VAL A 46 -1.21 2.10 -12.68
N LEU A 47 -1.12 2.43 -11.39
CA LEU A 47 -1.04 3.81 -10.93
C LEU A 47 0.40 4.37 -10.98
N GLY A 48 1.39 3.55 -11.30
CA GLY A 48 2.79 3.98 -11.37
C GLY A 48 3.36 4.38 -10.00
N LEU A 49 2.98 3.68 -8.93
CA LEU A 49 3.43 3.99 -7.57
C LEU A 49 4.90 3.62 -7.36
N ILE A 50 5.61 4.42 -6.56
CA ILE A 50 6.99 4.12 -6.16
C ILE A 50 6.96 2.96 -5.16
N THR A 51 7.57 1.83 -5.54
CA THR A 51 7.46 0.54 -4.82
C THR A 51 8.82 -0.02 -4.41
N THR A 52 9.84 0.82 -4.32
CA THR A 52 11.21 0.42 -3.95
C THR A 52 11.22 -0.38 -2.65
N ASN A 53 11.77 -1.60 -2.69
CA ASN A 53 11.83 -2.57 -1.58
C ASN A 53 10.47 -3.12 -1.11
N LYS A 54 9.36 -2.90 -1.83
CA LYS A 54 8.08 -3.54 -1.52
C LYS A 54 8.12 -5.01 -1.93
N ASN A 55 7.78 -5.91 -1.00
CA ASN A 55 7.74 -7.35 -1.24
C ASN A 55 6.29 -7.85 -1.31
N TYR A 56 5.85 -8.22 -2.51
CA TYR A 56 4.50 -8.75 -2.76
C TYR A 56 4.35 -10.25 -2.44
N ALA A 57 5.43 -10.95 -2.08
CA ALA A 57 5.42 -12.37 -1.77
C ALA A 57 5.21 -12.68 -0.28
N LEU A 58 5.01 -11.67 0.57
CA LEU A 58 4.81 -11.83 2.01
C LEU A 58 3.37 -12.28 2.32
N ALA A 59 3.06 -13.56 2.18
CA ALA A 59 1.76 -14.13 2.54
C ALA A 59 1.27 -13.71 3.94
#